data_AF-A0A836ZQ82-F1
#
_entry.id   AF-A0A836ZQ82-F1
#
_cell.length_a   1.000
_cell.length_b   1.000
_cell.length_c   1.000
_cell.angle_alpha   90.00
_cell.angle_beta   90.00
_cell.angle_gamma   90.00
#
_symmetry.space_group_name_H-M   'P 1'
#
loop_
_entity.id
_entity.type
_entity.pdbx_description
1 polymer ?
#
loop_
_entity_poly.entity_id
_entity_poly.type
_entity_poly.pdbx_seq_one_letter_code
_entity_poly.pdbx_strand_id
1 'polypeptide(L)'
;SSQGGPTSHTAILSRTLGMPALVAAGGQLLDIEDGVTAIIDGSSGRLYINPSALDLDAARTHIAEQQAIREREAAQRALPAETTDGHHIDIGANVNLPDQVAMALTQGAEGVGLMRTEFLFLESGRTPSEDEQHATYLAMAQALDGRPLIVRALDIGGDKQVAHLELPHEENPFLGVRGARLLLRRPDLLAPQLRALYRAAKDGARLSIMFPMI
;
A
#
# COMPACT_ATOMS: atom_id res chain seq x y z
N SER A 1 19.82 -5.23 -2.68
CA SER A 1 20.41 -3.88 -2.47
C SER A 1 21.22 -3.88 -1.19
N SER A 2 22.41 -3.28 -1.18
CA SER A 2 23.25 -3.14 0.02
C SER A 2 22.68 -2.13 1.03
N GLN A 3 21.87 -1.17 0.57
CA GLN A 3 21.20 -0.14 1.37
C GLN A 3 19.69 -0.08 1.08
N GLY A 4 18.91 0.51 1.99
CA GLY A 4 17.46 0.69 1.87
C GLY A 4 16.63 -0.25 2.74
N GLY A 5 15.40 0.15 3.08
CA GLY A 5 14.47 -0.63 3.89
C GLY A 5 13.38 -1.35 3.09
N PRO A 6 12.56 -2.21 3.74
CA PRO A 6 11.46 -2.93 3.10
C PRO A 6 10.41 -2.02 2.45
N THR A 7 10.37 -0.74 2.85
CA THR A 7 9.48 0.31 2.32
C THR A 7 10.16 1.21 1.27
N SER A 8 11.39 0.90 0.85
CA SER A 8 12.07 1.67 -0.19
C SER A 8 11.38 1.54 -1.56
N HIS A 9 11.54 2.54 -2.41
CA HIS A 9 10.94 2.58 -3.74
C HIS A 9 11.28 1.32 -4.57
N THR A 10 12.53 0.86 -4.52
CA THR A 10 12.97 -0.37 -5.19
C THR A 10 12.31 -1.63 -4.63
N ALA A 11 12.16 -1.75 -3.31
CA ALA A 11 11.49 -2.90 -2.68
C ALA A 11 10.00 -2.97 -3.05
N ILE A 12 9.34 -1.81 -3.11
CA ILE A 12 7.94 -1.69 -3.53
C ILE A 12 7.80 -2.12 -5.00
N LEU A 13 8.67 -1.63 -5.89
CA LEU A 13 8.66 -2.00 -7.31
C LEU A 13 8.87 -3.51 -7.52
N SER A 14 9.85 -4.11 -6.85
CA SER A 14 10.10 -5.56 -6.97
C SER A 14 8.88 -6.37 -6.55
N ARG A 15 8.18 -5.96 -5.48
CA ARG A 15 6.95 -6.60 -5.04
C ARG A 15 5.82 -6.47 -6.06
N THR A 16 5.64 -5.31 -6.68
CA THR A 16 4.65 -5.09 -7.75
C THR A 16 4.96 -5.96 -8.98
N LEU A 17 6.24 -6.20 -9.29
CA LEU A 17 6.68 -7.07 -10.39
C LEU A 17 6.65 -8.56 -10.04
N GLY A 18 6.26 -8.94 -8.81
CA GLY A 18 6.26 -10.33 -8.36
C GLY A 18 7.65 -10.95 -8.25
N MET A 19 8.70 -10.13 -8.18
CA MET A 19 10.09 -10.58 -8.10
C MET A 19 10.58 -10.63 -6.65
N PRO A 20 11.30 -11.69 -6.25
CA PRO A 20 11.94 -11.73 -4.94
C PRO A 20 13.02 -10.64 -4.84
N ALA A 21 13.04 -9.93 -3.73
CA ALA A 21 14.02 -8.87 -3.48
C ALA A 21 14.50 -8.92 -2.03
N LEU A 22 15.79 -8.64 -1.86
CA LEU A 22 16.45 -8.52 -0.57
C LEU A 22 17.10 -7.13 -0.47
N VAL A 23 16.78 -6.40 0.59
CA VAL A 23 17.28 -5.05 0.88
C VAL A 23 18.08 -5.07 2.18
N ALA A 24 18.95 -4.08 2.36
CA ALA A 24 19.90 -4.02 3.47
C ALA A 24 20.75 -5.30 3.62
N ALA A 25 21.19 -5.89 2.50
CA ALA A 25 22.01 -7.11 2.49
C ALA A 25 23.43 -6.93 3.09
N GLY A 26 23.80 -5.70 3.46
CA GLY A 26 25.12 -5.35 3.96
C GLY A 26 26.16 -5.09 2.86
N GLY A 27 27.33 -4.59 3.27
CA GLY A 27 28.44 -4.24 2.37
C GLY A 27 29.07 -5.44 1.66
N GLN A 28 28.99 -6.63 2.25
CA GLN A 28 29.53 -7.88 1.67
C GLN A 28 28.93 -8.23 0.31
N LEU A 29 27.76 -7.68 -0.03
CA LEU A 29 27.16 -7.83 -1.35
C LEU A 29 28.01 -7.17 -2.45
N LEU A 30 28.77 -6.13 -2.12
CA LEU A 30 29.61 -5.39 -3.06
C LEU A 30 30.91 -6.15 -3.42
N ASP A 31 31.26 -7.14 -2.62
CA ASP A 31 32.45 -7.97 -2.81
C ASP A 31 32.18 -9.21 -3.68
N ILE A 32 30.92 -9.39 -4.13
CA ILE A 32 30.52 -10.50 -4.99
C ILE A 32 30.89 -10.18 -6.43
N GLU A 33 31.67 -11.06 -7.06
CA GLU A 33 32.04 -10.94 -8.46
C GLU A 33 30.83 -11.05 -9.40
N ASP A 34 30.89 -10.33 -10.51
CA ASP A 34 29.85 -10.40 -11.54
C ASP A 34 29.80 -11.79 -12.19
N GLY A 35 28.60 -12.25 -12.56
CA GLY A 35 28.38 -13.57 -13.15
C GLY A 35 28.32 -14.74 -12.15
N VAL A 36 28.47 -14.49 -10.85
CA VAL A 36 28.33 -15.52 -9.82
C VAL A 36 26.87 -15.99 -9.71
N THR A 37 26.68 -17.31 -9.66
CA THR A 37 25.36 -17.90 -9.43
C THR A 37 24.96 -17.74 -7.97
N ALA A 38 23.71 -17.32 -7.74
CA ALA A 38 23.17 -17.12 -6.42
C ALA A 38 21.70 -17.53 -6.33
N ILE A 39 21.27 -17.88 -5.11
CA ILE A 39 19.86 -18.13 -4.77
C ILE A 39 19.41 -17.05 -3.79
N ILE A 40 18.29 -16.38 -4.11
CA ILE A 40 17.64 -15.41 -3.24
C ILE A 40 16.43 -16.07 -2.59
N ASP A 41 16.49 -16.22 -1.27
CA ASP A 41 15.35 -16.64 -0.45
C ASP A 41 14.74 -15.42 0.23
N GLY A 42 13.70 -14.88 -0.40
CA GLY A 42 12.94 -13.72 0.12
C GLY A 42 12.11 -14.05 1.37
N SER A 43 11.86 -15.32 1.68
CA SER A 43 11.07 -15.75 2.83
C SER A 43 11.91 -15.75 4.11
N SER A 44 13.14 -16.28 4.04
CA SER A 44 14.08 -16.28 5.16
C SER A 44 15.01 -15.07 5.18
N GLY A 45 14.99 -14.25 4.12
CA GLY A 45 15.86 -13.08 3.99
C GLY A 45 17.33 -13.47 3.81
N ARG A 46 17.59 -14.54 3.05
CA ARG A 46 18.94 -15.09 2.83
C ARG A 46 19.37 -15.04 1.37
N LEU A 47 20.67 -14.88 1.18
CA LEU A 47 21.34 -14.94 -0.11
C LEU A 47 22.40 -16.04 -0.05
N TYR A 48 22.30 -17.03 -0.93
CA TYR A 48 23.28 -18.12 -1.04
C TYR A 48 24.13 -17.89 -2.27
N ILE A 49 25.45 -17.77 -2.09
CA ILE A 49 26.43 -17.48 -3.14
C ILE A 49 27.20 -18.74 -3.48
N ASN A 50 27.48 -18.98 -4.76
CA ASN A 50 28.13 -20.21 -5.25
C ASN A 50 27.46 -21.49 -4.69
N PRO A 51 26.13 -21.65 -4.85
CA PRO A 51 25.40 -22.81 -4.36
C PRO A 51 25.89 -24.09 -5.06
N SER A 52 25.86 -25.20 -4.34
CA SER A 52 26.15 -26.51 -4.93
C SER A 52 25.04 -26.94 -5.90
N ALA A 53 25.31 -27.98 -6.71
CA ALA A 53 24.29 -28.55 -7.59
C ALA A 53 23.06 -29.06 -6.80
N LEU A 54 23.27 -29.58 -5.58
CA LEU A 54 22.19 -30.01 -4.69
C LEU A 54 21.36 -28.82 -4.20
N ASP A 55 22.01 -27.71 -3.84
CA ASP A 55 21.31 -26.48 -3.41
C ASP A 55 20.47 -25.90 -4.55
N LEU A 56 20.99 -25.92 -5.79
CA LEU A 56 20.26 -25.47 -6.97
C LEU A 56 19.04 -26.34 -7.28
N ASP A 57 19.14 -27.66 -7.13
CA ASP A 57 18.02 -28.58 -7.35
C ASP A 57 16.94 -28.40 -6.27
N ALA A 58 17.35 -28.26 -5.01
CA ALA A 58 16.44 -27.96 -3.90
C ALA A 58 15.71 -26.61 -4.12
N ALA A 59 16.42 -25.57 -4.54
CA ALA A 59 15.83 -24.27 -4.84
C ALA A 59 14.86 -24.33 -6.02
N ARG A 60 15.16 -25.07 -7.09
CA ARG A 60 14.25 -25.27 -8.23
C ARG A 60 12.97 -25.99 -7.81
N THR A 61 13.09 -27.03 -6.99
CA THR A 61 11.94 -27.75 -6.43
C THR A 61 11.08 -26.81 -5.61
N HIS A 62 11.69 -26.03 -4.71
CA HIS A 62 10.96 -25.07 -3.89
C HIS A 62 10.26 -23.98 -4.74
N ILE A 63 10.90 -23.47 -5.78
CA ILE A 63 10.30 -22.50 -6.71
C ILE A 63 9.07 -23.12 -7.40
N ALA A 64 9.15 -24.38 -7.85
CA ALA A 64 8.05 -25.07 -8.49
C ALA A 64 6.87 -25.31 -7.53
N GLU A 65 7.15 -25.68 -6.27
CA GLU A 65 6.13 -25.83 -5.23
C GLU A 65 5.41 -24.51 -4.95
N GLN A 66 6.17 -23.42 -4.81
CA GLN A 66 5.62 -22.08 -4.59
C GLN A 66 4.78 -21.62 -5.78
N GLN A 67 5.21 -21.91 -7.01
CA GLN A 67 4.46 -21.62 -8.22
C GLN A 67 3.11 -22.38 -8.22
N ALA A 68 3.12 -23.67 -7.89
CA ALA A 68 1.90 -24.49 -7.83
C ALA A 68 0.95 -24.07 -6.70
N ILE A 69 1.47 -23.53 -5.59
CA ILE A 69 0.64 -22.90 -4.54
C ILE A 69 -0.01 -21.63 -5.09
N ARG A 70 0.78 -20.72 -5.68
CA ARG A 70 0.27 -19.46 -6.24
C ARG A 70 -0.79 -19.68 -7.32
N GLU A 71 -0.63 -20.67 -8.17
CA GLU A 71 -1.62 -21.02 -9.20
C GLU A 71 -2.94 -21.50 -8.59
N ARG A 72 -2.87 -22.32 -7.53
CA ARG A 72 -4.06 -22.75 -6.78
C ARG A 72 -4.75 -21.58 -6.08
N GLU A 73 -3.99 -20.72 -5.40
CA GLU A 73 -4.51 -19.51 -4.75
C GLU A 73 -5.14 -18.55 -5.77
N ALA A 74 -4.49 -18.33 -6.91
CA ALA A 74 -5.00 -17.49 -7.98
C ALA A 74 -6.32 -18.01 -8.57
N ALA A 75 -6.50 -19.33 -8.62
CA ALA A 75 -7.77 -19.95 -9.04
C ALA A 75 -8.88 -19.74 -8.01
N GLN A 76 -8.55 -19.56 -6.73
CA GLN A 76 -9.50 -19.43 -5.62
C GLN A 76 -9.77 -17.97 -5.21
N ARG A 77 -9.00 -16.99 -5.68
CA ARG A 77 -9.09 -15.58 -5.27
C ARG A 77 -10.45 -14.92 -5.48
N ALA A 78 -11.30 -15.48 -6.37
CA ALA A 78 -12.64 -14.97 -6.63
C ALA A 78 -13.74 -15.65 -5.79
N LEU A 79 -13.38 -16.64 -4.97
CA LEU A 79 -14.31 -17.29 -4.05
C LEU A 79 -14.66 -16.32 -2.91
N PRO A 80 -15.89 -16.40 -2.36
CA PRO A 80 -16.24 -15.65 -1.16
C PRO A 80 -15.28 -15.95 -0.01
N ALA A 81 -14.92 -14.93 0.74
CA ALA A 81 -14.15 -15.10 1.96
C ALA A 81 -15.05 -15.62 3.09
N GLU A 82 -15.15 -16.94 3.18
CA GLU A 82 -15.94 -17.65 4.18
C GLU A 82 -15.06 -18.60 5.01
N THR A 83 -15.25 -18.61 6.32
CA THR A 83 -14.62 -19.56 7.23
C THR A 83 -15.21 -20.97 7.05
N THR A 84 -14.55 -22.00 7.59
CA THR A 84 -15.01 -23.39 7.51
C THR A 84 -16.35 -23.65 8.22
N ASP A 85 -16.78 -22.74 9.09
CA ASP A 85 -18.08 -22.75 9.78
C ASP A 85 -19.09 -21.75 9.18
N GLY A 86 -18.79 -21.15 8.02
CA GLY A 86 -19.73 -20.36 7.23
C GLY A 86 -19.83 -18.88 7.60
N HIS A 87 -18.85 -18.32 8.31
CA HIS A 87 -18.81 -16.89 8.60
C HIS A 87 -18.13 -16.12 7.46
N HIS A 88 -18.86 -15.16 6.89
CA HIS A 88 -18.33 -14.28 5.85
C HIS A 88 -17.52 -13.11 6.44
N ILE A 89 -16.39 -12.79 5.81
CA ILE A 89 -15.49 -11.69 6.20
C ILE A 89 -15.20 -10.84 4.96
N ASP A 90 -15.45 -9.53 5.04
CA ASP A 90 -15.15 -8.62 3.93
C ASP A 90 -13.63 -8.53 3.68
N ILE A 91 -13.19 -8.78 2.45
CA ILE A 91 -11.78 -8.62 2.04
C ILE A 91 -11.58 -7.30 1.31
N GLY A 92 -11.21 -6.26 2.05
CA GLY A 92 -10.91 -4.93 1.52
C GLY A 92 -9.43 -4.75 1.14
N ALA A 93 -9.17 -4.10 -0.01
CA ALA A 93 -7.83 -3.69 -0.39
C ALA A 93 -7.44 -2.34 0.25
N ASN A 94 -6.13 -2.17 0.48
CA ASN A 94 -5.54 -0.88 0.84
C ASN A 94 -4.97 -0.24 -0.43
N VAL A 95 -5.49 0.91 -0.83
CA VAL A 95 -5.07 1.64 -2.04
C VAL A 95 -4.85 3.12 -1.73
N ASN A 96 -4.16 3.81 -2.62
CA ASN A 96 -3.99 5.26 -2.58
C ASN A 96 -4.61 5.90 -3.83
N LEU A 97 -4.42 5.29 -5.01
CA LEU A 97 -4.79 5.87 -6.30
C LEU A 97 -5.89 5.07 -7.03
N PRO A 98 -6.73 5.73 -7.87
CA PRO A 98 -7.81 5.06 -8.61
C PRO A 98 -7.34 3.91 -9.51
N ASP A 99 -6.16 4.03 -10.12
CA ASP A 99 -5.59 3.00 -11.01
C ASP A 99 -5.23 1.69 -10.28
N GLN A 100 -5.03 1.73 -8.97
CA GLN A 100 -4.76 0.55 -8.14
C GLN A 100 -6.01 -0.29 -7.88
N VAL A 101 -7.21 0.29 -8.05
CA VAL A 101 -8.48 -0.41 -7.78
C VAL A 101 -8.65 -1.59 -8.74
N ALA A 102 -8.38 -1.41 -10.03
CA ALA A 102 -8.53 -2.48 -11.01
C ALA A 102 -7.66 -3.70 -10.64
N MET A 103 -6.40 -3.47 -10.28
CA MET A 103 -5.51 -4.53 -9.81
C MET A 103 -6.07 -5.19 -8.54
N ALA A 104 -6.49 -4.41 -7.54
CA ALA A 104 -7.07 -4.95 -6.31
C ALA A 104 -8.29 -5.86 -6.56
N LEU A 105 -9.22 -5.43 -7.42
CA LEU A 105 -10.39 -6.22 -7.79
C LEU A 105 -10.00 -7.50 -8.53
N THR A 106 -9.01 -7.44 -9.44
CA THR A 106 -8.52 -8.67 -10.08
C THR A 106 -7.91 -9.63 -9.08
N GLN A 107 -7.34 -9.15 -7.98
CA GLN A 107 -6.78 -9.99 -6.91
C GLN A 107 -7.83 -10.52 -5.92
N GLY A 108 -9.12 -10.28 -6.14
CA GLY A 108 -10.20 -10.79 -5.29
C GLY A 108 -10.70 -9.82 -4.22
N ALA A 109 -10.27 -8.55 -4.25
CA ALA A 109 -10.78 -7.57 -3.30
C ALA A 109 -12.30 -7.34 -3.49
N GLU A 110 -13.02 -7.33 -2.38
CA GLU A 110 -14.47 -7.11 -2.36
C GLU A 110 -14.82 -5.61 -2.31
N GLY A 111 -13.83 -4.78 -2.01
CA GLY A 111 -13.88 -3.32 -2.09
C GLY A 111 -12.55 -2.70 -1.63
N VAL A 112 -12.58 -1.41 -1.29
CA VAL A 112 -11.45 -0.71 -0.66
C VAL A 112 -11.74 -0.56 0.83
N GLY A 113 -10.99 -1.31 1.64
CA GLY A 113 -11.05 -1.23 3.10
C GLY A 113 -10.26 -0.04 3.66
N LEU A 114 -9.33 0.51 2.87
CA LEU A 114 -8.58 1.71 3.23
C LEU A 114 -8.06 2.45 2.00
N MET A 115 -8.60 3.63 1.75
CA MET A 115 -7.96 4.64 0.91
C MET A 115 -7.17 5.61 1.79
N ARG A 116 -5.85 5.66 1.62
CA ARG A 116 -5.02 6.70 2.28
C ARG A 116 -5.01 7.94 1.40
N THR A 117 -5.30 9.10 2.00
CA THR A 117 -5.44 10.37 1.26
C THR A 117 -4.16 11.21 1.26
N GLU A 118 -3.12 10.81 1.99
CA GLU A 118 -1.87 11.59 2.09
C GLU A 118 -1.17 11.84 0.76
N PHE A 119 -1.29 10.94 -0.22
CA PHE A 119 -0.64 11.09 -1.52
C PHE A 119 -1.09 12.38 -2.24
N LEU A 120 -2.36 12.79 -2.07
CA LEU A 120 -2.93 14.01 -2.66
C LEU A 120 -2.18 15.28 -2.23
N PHE A 121 -1.57 15.23 -1.05
CA PHE A 121 -0.84 16.34 -0.44
C PHE A 121 0.68 16.18 -0.60
N LEU A 122 1.19 14.98 -0.87
CA LEU A 122 2.64 14.75 -0.99
C LEU A 122 3.15 15.05 -2.42
N GLU A 123 2.38 14.71 -3.45
CA GLU A 123 2.88 14.75 -4.84
C GLU A 123 2.68 16.11 -5.54
N SER A 124 1.70 16.89 -5.12
CA SER A 124 1.26 18.10 -5.81
C SER A 124 2.08 19.35 -5.48
N GLY A 125 2.92 19.29 -4.44
CA GLY A 125 3.70 20.45 -3.96
C GLY A 125 2.86 21.60 -3.38
N ARG A 126 1.54 21.45 -3.33
CA ARG A 126 0.57 22.40 -2.79
C ARG A 126 -0.62 21.66 -2.17
N THR A 127 -1.45 22.36 -1.40
CA THR A 127 -2.68 21.78 -0.88
C THR A 127 -3.66 21.50 -2.05
N PRO A 128 -4.21 20.28 -2.18
CA PRO A 128 -5.20 19.95 -3.20
C PRO A 128 -6.53 20.66 -2.92
N SER A 129 -7.15 21.17 -3.99
CA SER A 129 -8.45 21.85 -3.89
C SER A 129 -9.58 20.86 -3.57
N GLU A 130 -10.73 21.37 -3.14
CA GLU A 130 -11.94 20.55 -2.94
C GLU A 130 -12.33 19.79 -4.23
N ASP A 131 -12.23 20.45 -5.39
CA ASP A 131 -12.59 19.84 -6.69
C ASP A 131 -11.62 18.73 -7.09
N GLU A 132 -10.33 18.87 -6.82
CA GLU A 132 -9.33 17.83 -7.09
C GLU A 132 -9.53 16.61 -6.19
N GLN A 133 -9.82 16.86 -4.91
CA GLN A 133 -10.14 15.80 -3.96
C GLN A 133 -11.44 15.08 -4.38
N HIS A 134 -12.48 15.84 -4.74
CA HIS A 134 -13.76 15.29 -5.21
C HIS A 134 -13.58 14.43 -6.46
N ALA A 135 -12.84 14.92 -7.47
CA ALA A 135 -12.55 14.17 -8.68
C ALA A 135 -11.82 12.85 -8.38
N THR A 136 -10.87 12.86 -7.43
CA THR A 136 -10.16 11.64 -7.01
C THR A 136 -11.10 10.66 -6.33
N TYR A 137 -11.90 11.10 -5.36
CA TYR A 137 -12.81 10.22 -4.63
C TYR A 137 -13.91 9.65 -5.54
N LEU A 138 -14.39 10.46 -6.49
CA LEU A 138 -15.34 10.01 -7.50
C LEU A 138 -14.72 8.97 -8.44
N ALA A 139 -13.50 9.19 -8.92
CA ALA A 139 -12.80 8.22 -9.75
C ALA A 139 -12.57 6.89 -9.03
N MET A 140 -12.21 6.92 -7.74
CA MET A 140 -12.13 5.72 -6.89
C MET A 140 -13.46 4.98 -6.82
N ALA A 141 -14.54 5.70 -6.53
CA ALA A 141 -15.87 5.11 -6.40
C ALA A 141 -16.39 4.52 -7.73
N GLN A 142 -16.11 5.18 -8.86
CA GLN A 142 -16.43 4.69 -10.19
C GLN A 142 -15.66 3.41 -10.52
N ALA A 143 -14.36 3.35 -10.21
CA ALA A 143 -13.55 2.16 -10.40
C ALA A 143 -14.00 0.97 -9.53
N LEU A 144 -14.68 1.24 -8.42
CA LEU A 144 -15.23 0.23 -7.51
C LEU A 144 -16.59 -0.34 -7.95
N ASP A 145 -17.25 0.26 -8.94
CA ASP A 145 -18.50 -0.25 -9.50
C ASP A 145 -19.55 -0.62 -8.41
N GLY A 146 -19.80 0.31 -7.48
CA GLY A 146 -20.76 0.14 -6.38
C GLY A 146 -20.24 -0.62 -5.14
N ARG A 147 -19.00 -1.14 -5.19
CA ARG A 147 -18.33 -1.75 -4.03
C ARG A 147 -17.95 -0.70 -2.97
N PRO A 148 -17.79 -1.10 -1.69
CA PRO A 148 -17.51 -0.15 -0.61
C PRO A 148 -16.14 0.52 -0.77
N LEU A 149 -16.10 1.82 -0.44
CA LEU A 149 -14.89 2.64 -0.37
C LEU A 149 -14.75 3.24 1.03
N ILE A 150 -13.76 2.81 1.80
CA ILE A 150 -13.44 3.42 3.09
C ILE A 150 -12.32 4.43 2.89
N VAL A 151 -12.63 5.72 2.99
CA VAL A 151 -11.64 6.80 2.88
C VAL A 151 -11.16 7.21 4.26
N ARG A 152 -9.84 7.16 4.47
CA ARG A 152 -9.23 7.72 5.67
C ARG A 152 -8.99 9.21 5.48
N ALA A 153 -9.54 10.00 6.39
CA ALA A 153 -9.22 11.43 6.47
C ALA A 153 -7.71 11.64 6.64
N LEU A 154 -7.23 12.82 6.25
CA LEU A 154 -5.80 13.11 6.13
C LEU A 154 -4.99 12.74 7.39
N ASP A 155 -4.01 11.85 7.24
CA ASP A 155 -3.07 11.44 8.30
C ASP A 155 -1.64 11.94 7.98
N ILE A 156 -1.47 13.25 8.14
CA ILE A 156 -0.20 13.97 8.02
C ILE A 156 0.21 14.55 9.37
N GLY A 157 1.50 14.89 9.49
CA GLY A 157 2.18 15.15 10.74
C GLY A 157 3.03 13.94 11.12
N GLY A 158 3.95 14.11 12.05
CA GLY A 158 4.90 13.05 12.34
C GLY A 158 6.15 13.11 11.46
N ASP A 159 6.55 11.94 10.98
CA ASP A 159 7.63 11.71 10.03
C ASP A 159 7.31 12.16 8.60
N LYS A 160 6.02 12.31 8.28
CA LYS A 160 5.54 12.76 6.96
C LYS A 160 5.49 14.29 6.90
N GLN A 161 6.61 14.91 6.56
CA GLN A 161 6.68 16.36 6.38
C GLN A 161 6.18 16.77 5.00
N VAL A 162 5.25 17.73 4.98
CA VAL A 162 4.73 18.35 3.75
C VAL A 162 5.13 19.81 3.78
N ALA A 163 6.14 20.15 2.99
CA ALA A 163 6.83 21.44 3.07
C ALA A 163 5.88 22.64 2.96
N HIS A 164 4.89 22.58 2.08
CA HIS A 164 3.93 23.67 1.84
C HIS A 164 2.85 23.83 2.93
N LEU A 165 2.76 22.91 3.89
CA LEU A 165 1.80 23.02 5.00
C LEU A 165 2.36 23.78 6.21
N GLU A 166 3.68 24.08 6.20
CA GLU A 166 4.41 24.84 7.23
C GLU A 166 4.11 24.36 8.66
N LEU A 167 4.08 23.04 8.84
CA LEU A 167 3.80 22.44 10.14
C LEU A 167 4.94 22.73 11.12
N PRO A 168 4.64 23.08 12.38
CA PRO A 168 5.66 23.29 13.40
C PRO A 168 6.54 22.05 13.58
N HIS A 169 7.82 22.27 13.88
CA HIS A 169 8.69 21.18 14.30
C HIS A 169 8.29 20.70 15.71
N GLU A 170 8.30 19.38 15.91
CA GLU A 170 8.00 18.75 17.18
C GLU A 170 9.14 17.79 17.56
N GLU A 171 9.54 17.78 18.84
CA GLU A 171 10.60 16.88 19.33
C GLU A 171 10.24 15.40 19.15
N ASN A 172 8.97 15.05 19.34
CA ASN A 172 8.46 13.71 19.09
C ASN A 172 7.26 13.76 18.13
N PRO A 173 7.51 13.65 16.81
CA PRO A 173 6.45 13.75 15.82
C PRO A 173 5.39 12.63 15.91
N PHE A 174 5.74 11.45 16.43
CA PHE A 174 4.77 10.34 16.58
C PHE A 174 3.75 10.60 17.69
N LEU A 175 4.13 11.34 18.73
CA LEU A 175 3.26 11.67 19.86
C LEU A 175 2.57 13.04 19.71
N GLY A 176 2.98 13.84 18.72
CA GLY A 176 2.54 15.22 18.55
C GLY A 176 1.24 15.41 17.75
N VAL A 177 1.19 16.51 16.98
CA VAL A 177 0.00 16.99 16.27
C VAL A 177 -0.06 16.39 14.86
N ARG A 178 -0.78 15.28 14.74
CA ARG A 178 -1.00 14.56 13.48
C ARG A 178 -2.42 14.01 13.35
N GLY A 179 -2.79 13.56 12.16
CA GLY A 179 -4.09 12.91 11.93
C GLY A 179 -5.28 13.77 12.35
N ALA A 180 -6.23 13.20 13.09
CA ALA A 180 -7.41 13.93 13.57
C ALA A 180 -7.03 15.17 14.39
N ARG A 181 -5.96 15.15 15.20
CA ARG A 181 -5.52 16.31 15.99
C ARG A 181 -5.11 17.48 15.12
N LEU A 182 -4.42 17.20 14.00
CA LEU A 182 -4.06 18.23 13.03
C LEU A 182 -5.31 18.76 12.33
N LEU A 183 -6.19 17.87 11.88
CA LEU A 183 -7.43 18.26 11.18
C LEU A 183 -8.35 19.14 12.04
N LEU A 184 -8.44 18.89 13.34
CA LEU A 184 -9.18 19.73 14.28
C LEU A 184 -8.57 21.12 14.45
N ARG A 185 -7.24 21.26 14.30
CA ARG A 185 -6.53 22.55 14.38
C ARG A 185 -6.43 23.29 13.04
N ARG A 186 -6.60 22.57 11.92
CA ARG A 186 -6.53 23.10 10.55
C ARG A 186 -7.85 22.85 9.79
N PRO A 187 -8.92 23.61 10.10
CA PRO A 187 -10.19 23.51 9.39
C PRO A 187 -10.06 23.73 7.88
N ASP A 188 -9.04 24.47 7.44
CA ASP A 188 -8.69 24.69 6.04
C ASP A 188 -8.26 23.40 5.31
N LEU A 189 -7.81 22.37 6.03
CA LEU A 189 -7.53 21.03 5.48
C LEU A 189 -8.75 20.10 5.62
N LEU A 190 -9.43 20.15 6.76
CA LEU A 190 -10.55 19.26 7.07
C LEU A 190 -11.80 19.58 6.24
N ALA A 191 -12.19 20.86 6.16
CA ALA A 191 -13.46 21.24 5.54
C ALA A 191 -13.50 20.93 4.03
N PRO A 192 -12.48 21.25 3.22
CA PRO A 192 -12.45 20.85 1.81
C PRO A 192 -12.51 19.33 1.63
N GLN A 193 -11.78 18.58 2.46
CA GLN A 193 -11.78 17.12 2.36
C GLN A 193 -13.16 16.52 2.65
N LEU A 194 -13.82 16.96 3.73
CA LEU A 194 -15.17 16.47 4.04
C LEU A 194 -16.18 16.86 2.97
N ARG A 195 -16.15 18.11 2.47
CA ARG A 195 -17.04 18.55 1.38
C ARG A 195 -16.85 17.74 0.11
N ALA A 196 -15.61 17.48 -0.28
CA ALA A 196 -15.28 16.62 -1.42
C ALA A 196 -15.84 15.19 -1.25
N LEU A 197 -15.72 14.61 -0.06
CA LEU A 197 -16.29 13.30 0.26
C LEU A 197 -17.83 13.33 0.20
N TYR A 198 -18.47 14.33 0.79
CA TYR A 198 -19.94 14.48 0.72
C TYR A 198 -20.44 14.65 -0.72
N ARG A 199 -19.71 15.39 -1.55
CA ARG A 199 -20.01 15.51 -2.99
C ARG A 199 -19.90 14.16 -3.69
N ALA A 200 -18.83 13.39 -3.45
CA ALA A 200 -18.69 12.05 -4.02
C ALA A 200 -19.82 11.11 -3.59
N ALA A 201 -20.23 11.15 -2.31
CA ALA A 201 -21.37 10.38 -1.80
C ALA A 201 -22.68 10.76 -2.52
N LYS A 202 -22.91 12.08 -2.71
CA LYS A 202 -24.08 12.59 -3.44
C LYS A 202 -24.11 12.11 -4.89
N ASP A 203 -22.94 11.95 -5.51
CA ASP A 203 -22.79 11.44 -6.87
C ASP A 203 -22.90 9.90 -6.97
N GLY A 204 -23.26 9.22 -5.86
CA GLY A 204 -23.59 7.79 -5.84
C GLY A 204 -22.50 6.88 -5.27
N ALA A 205 -21.39 7.43 -4.75
CA ALA A 205 -20.34 6.63 -4.15
C ALA A 205 -20.80 5.96 -2.83
N ARG A 206 -20.65 4.62 -2.73
CA ARG A 206 -20.82 3.88 -1.47
C ARG A 206 -19.58 4.06 -0.60
N LEU A 207 -19.51 5.18 0.11
CA LEU A 207 -18.33 5.56 0.89
C LEU A 207 -18.56 5.58 2.40
N SER A 208 -17.49 5.26 3.13
CA SER A 208 -17.35 5.46 4.57
C SER A 208 -16.16 6.37 4.84
N ILE A 209 -16.26 7.19 5.89
CA ILE A 209 -15.17 8.07 6.32
C ILE A 209 -14.57 7.51 7.60
N MET A 210 -13.26 7.30 7.61
CA MET A 210 -12.50 6.86 8.79
C MET A 210 -11.56 7.98 9.24
N PHE A 211 -11.59 8.31 10.53
CA PHE A 211 -10.67 9.29 11.10
C PHE A 211 -9.44 8.60 11.73
N PRO A 212 -8.22 9.04 11.39
CA PRO A 212 -6.99 8.52 11.98
C PRO A 212 -6.74 9.12 13.38
N MET A 213 -6.09 8.37 14.27
CA MET A 213 -5.59 8.88 15.57
C MET A 213 -6.69 9.50 16.46
N ILE A 214 -7.78 8.75 16.67
CA ILE A 214 -8.84 9.08 17.64
C ILE A 214 -8.31 9.01 19.07
#